data_AF-A0A831XW32-F1
#
_entry.id   AF-A0A831XW32-F1
#
_cell.length_a   1.000
_cell.length_b   1.000
_cell.length_c   1.000
_cell.angle_alpha   90.00
_cell.angle_beta   90.00
_cell.angle_gamma   90.00
#
_symmetry.space_group_name_H-M   'P 1'
#
loop_
_entity.id
_entity.type
_entity.pdbx_description
1 polymer ?
#
loop_
_entity_poly.entity_id
_entity_poly.type
_entity_poly.pdbx_seq_one_letter_code
_entity_poly.pdbx_strand_id
1 'polypeptide(L)' 'TLDDVGRAGLYLLSDLSAGVTGEILYVDGGYNVIGMAAPPR' A
#
# COMPACT_ATOMS: atom_id res chain seq x y z
N THR A 1 -9.18 -2.26 1.37
CA THR A 1 -10.18 -2.04 2.45
C THR A 1 -9.49 -1.46 3.67
N LEU A 2 -10.21 -1.10 4.74
CA LEU A 2 -9.59 -0.66 6.00
C LEU A 2 -8.72 -1.75 6.63
N ASP A 3 -9.08 -3.02 6.48
CA ASP A 3 -8.30 -4.13 7.00
C ASP A 3 -6.93 -4.25 6.31
N ASP A 4 -6.87 -3.96 5.00
CA ASP A 4 -5.63 -4.06 4.22
C ASP A 4 -4.62 -2.99 4.67
N VAL A 5 -5.08 -1.76 4.88
CA VAL A 5 -4.21 -0.69 5.42
C VAL A 5 -3.82 -0.97 6.88
N GLY A 6 -4.71 -1.58 7.67
CA GLY A 6 -4.41 -2.01 9.03
C GLY A 6 -3.31 -3.08 9.09
N ARG A 7 -3.38 -4.08 8.21
CA ARG A 7 -2.34 -5.13 8.08
C ARG A 7 -1.00 -4.56 7.61
N ALA A 8 -1.02 -3.63 6.65
CA ALA A 8 0.19 -2.93 6.20
C ALA A 8 0.84 -2.11 7.33
N GLY A 9 0.03 -1.41 8.14
CA GLY A 9 0.49 -0.73 9.34
C GLY A 9 1.10 -1.69 10.36
N LEU A 10 0.46 -2.84 10.61
CA LEU A 10 0.99 -3.86 11.51
C LEU A 10 2.33 -4.42 11.02
N TYR A 11 2.50 -4.65 9.71
CA TYR A 11 3.79 -5.03 9.14
C TYR A 11 4.87 -4.00 9.48
N LEU A 12 4.62 -2.71 9.22
CA LEU A 12 5.56 -1.61 9.47
C LEU A 12 5.89 -1.39 10.95
N LEU A 13 4.99 -1.77 11.86
CA LEU A 13 5.20 -1.69 13.31
C LEU A 13 5.85 -2.94 13.90
N SER A 14 6.02 -4.00 13.11
CA SER A 14 6.56 -5.28 13.56
C SER A 14 8.05 -5.41 13.28
N ASP A 15 8.71 -6.39 13.91
CA ASP A 15 10.11 -6.72 13.62
C ASP A 15 10.34 -7.19 12.17
N LEU A 16 9.29 -7.58 11.44
CA LEU A 16 9.38 -8.00 10.05
C LEU A 16 9.81 -6.86 9.11
N SER A 17 9.58 -5.61 9.51
CA SER A 17 9.98 -4.42 8.75
C SER A 17 11.22 -3.74 9.31
N ALA A 18 12.03 -4.40 10.15
CA ALA A 18 13.17 -3.77 10.83
C ALA A 18 14.21 -3.11 9.90
N GLY A 19 14.28 -3.56 8.64
CA GLY A 19 15.15 -2.97 7.61
C GLY A 19 14.47 -1.95 6.69
N VAL A 20 13.20 -1.62 6.91
CA VAL A 20 12.41 -0.75 6.02
C VAL A 20 12.30 0.64 6.65
N THR A 21 12.83 1.66 5.97
CA THR A 21 12.83 3.05 6.42
C THR A 21 12.77 3.99 5.22
N GLY A 22 12.13 5.16 5.39
CA GLY A 22 12.05 6.19 4.34
C GLY A 22 11.14 5.86 3.15
N GLU A 23 10.49 4.70 3.18
CA GLU A 23 9.66 4.20 2.07
C GLU A 23 8.20 4.64 2.19
N ILE A 24 7.56 4.81 1.03
CA ILE A 24 6.11 5.01 0.90
C ILE A 24 5.47 3.69 0.50
N LEU A 25 4.70 3.07 1.40
CA LEU A 25 3.99 1.83 1.14
C LEU A 25 2.57 2.12 0.62
N TYR A 26 2.34 1.88 -0.67
CA TYR A 26 1.03 2.01 -1.29
C TYR A 26 0.15 0.78 -1.01
N VAL A 27 -1.10 1.01 -0.61
CA VAL A 27 -2.10 -0.01 -0.31
C VAL A 27 -3.39 0.30 -1.08
N ASP A 28 -3.29 0.28 -2.40
CA ASP A 28 -4.33 0.78 -3.30
C ASP A 28 -4.66 -0.19 -4.45
N GLY A 29 -4.19 -1.44 -4.38
CA GLY A 29 -4.38 -2.43 -5.44
C GLY A 29 -3.59 -2.15 -6.72
N GLY A 30 -2.53 -1.35 -6.64
CA GLY A 30 -1.67 -1.01 -7.78
C GLY A 30 -2.15 0.22 -8.56
N TYR A 31 -3.10 0.97 -8.00
CA TYR A 31 -3.66 2.17 -8.64
C TYR A 31 -2.59 3.23 -8.89
N ASN A 32 -1.64 3.43 -7.97
CA ASN A 32 -0.54 4.38 -8.13
C ASN A 32 0.37 4.09 -9.34
N VAL A 33 0.40 2.83 -9.82
CA VAL A 33 1.21 2.41 -10.97
C VAL A 33 0.37 2.33 -12.25
N ILE A 34 -0.82 1.75 -12.16
CA ILE A 34 -1.69 1.47 -13.31
C ILE A 34 -2.46 2.72 -13.74
N GLY A 35 -2.83 3.60 -12.79
CA GLY A 35 -3.72 4.73 -13.01
C GLY A 35 -5.20 4.33 -13.13
N MET A 36 -6.06 5.32 -13.42
CA MET A 36 -7.49 5.08 -13.67
C MET A 36 -7.68 4.59 -15.10
N ALA A 37 -8.46 3.52 -15.28
CA ALA A 37 -8.92 3.10 -16.61
C ALA A 37 -9.66 4.27 -17.27
N ALA A 38 -9.39 4.52 -18.56
CA ALA A 38 -10.05 5.59 -19.30
C ALA A 38 -11.57 5.38 -19.23
N PRO A 39 -12.36 6.42 -18.89
CA PRO A 39 -13.80 6.29 -18.83
C PRO A 39 -14.33 5.88 -20.22
N PRO A 40 -15.32 4.97 -20.29
CA PRO A 40 -15.93 4.60 -21.55
C PRO A 40 -16.55 5.84 -22.19
N ARG A 41 -16.34 5.98 -23.50
CA ARG A 41 -16.95 7.03 -24.34
C ARG A 41 -18.48 6.98 -24.32
#